data_AF-A0AAD9MFA8-F1
#
_entry.id   AF-A0AAD9MFA8-F1
#
_cell.length_a   1.000
_cell.length_b   1.000
_cell.length_c   1.000
_cell.angle_alpha   90.00
_cell.angle_beta   90.00
_cell.angle_gamma   90.00
#
_symmetry.space_group_name_H-M   'P 1'
#
loop_
_entity.id
_entity.type
_entity.pdbx_description
1 polymer ?
#
loop_
_entity_poly.entity_id
_entity_poly.type
_entity_poly.pdbx_seq_one_letter_code
_entity_poly.pdbx_strand_id
1 'polypeptide(L)'
;MGRLIKNHWARLIILTAASYQVAAAIEGFFWPKIFWDFLTKTMDGAVKPMPILQTINLVFGLWLLAWEWPLGFIAGTVIHRSIEARLAFLPMSALAAILLYQATNAAIYQMIGLAVYFWAYSEGESVCARPWTLPARRIHKANA
;
A
#
# COMPACT_ATOMS: atom_id res chain seq x y z
N MET A 1 0.56 -11.99 -26.24
CA MET A 1 0.46 -12.96 -25.14
C MET A 1 -0.05 -12.22 -23.92
N GLY A 2 -1.09 -12.73 -23.27
CA GLY A 2 -1.78 -12.05 -22.17
C GLY A 2 -0.82 -11.83 -20.99
N ARG A 3 -0.31 -10.61 -20.85
CA ARG A 3 0.46 -10.23 -19.66
C ARG A 3 -0.49 -10.28 -18.48
N LEU A 4 -0.35 -11.29 -17.62
CA LEU A 4 -0.90 -11.27 -16.27
C LEU A 4 -0.46 -9.97 -15.64
N ILE A 5 -1.43 -9.16 -15.23
CA ILE A 5 -1.19 -7.78 -14.86
C ILE A 5 -0.67 -7.77 -13.43
N LYS A 6 0.64 -7.92 -13.26
CA LYS A 6 1.29 -7.95 -11.94
C LYS A 6 0.94 -6.71 -11.14
N ASN A 7 0.79 -5.58 -11.83
CA ASN A 7 0.26 -4.36 -11.25
C ASN A 7 -1.15 -4.55 -10.61
N HIS A 8 -2.11 -5.17 -11.29
CA HIS A 8 -3.43 -5.43 -10.67
C HIS A 8 -3.34 -6.43 -9.53
N TRP A 9 -2.45 -7.42 -9.63
CA TRP A 9 -2.21 -8.36 -8.55
C TRP A 9 -1.62 -7.67 -7.31
N ALA A 10 -0.57 -6.86 -7.49
CA ALA A 10 0.02 -6.03 -6.44
C ALA A 10 -1.04 -5.12 -5.81
N ARG A 11 -1.87 -4.48 -6.63
CA ARG A 11 -2.97 -3.63 -6.17
C ARG A 11 -3.96 -4.37 -5.28
N LEU A 12 -4.38 -5.58 -5.65
CA LEU A 12 -5.29 -6.39 -4.82
C LEU A 12 -4.65 -6.77 -3.47
N ILE A 13 -3.35 -7.11 -3.48
CA ILE A 13 -2.60 -7.37 -2.25
C ILE A 13 -2.57 -6.12 -1.38
N ILE A 14 -2.22 -4.95 -1.93
CA ILE A 14 -2.14 -3.70 -1.17
C ILE A 14 -3.52 -3.25 -0.66
N LEU A 15 -4.59 -3.42 -1.43
CA LEU A 15 -5.95 -3.12 -0.95
C LEU A 15 -6.34 -3.97 0.25
N THR A 16 -5.99 -5.26 0.20
CA THR A 16 -6.23 -6.19 1.31
C THR A 16 -5.39 -5.80 2.52
N ALA A 17 -4.10 -5.51 2.31
CA ALA A 17 -3.17 -5.11 3.36
C ALA A 17 -3.57 -3.78 4.01
N ALA A 18 -4.03 -2.80 3.22
CA ALA A 18 -4.48 -1.50 3.69
C ALA A 18 -5.79 -1.59 4.49
N SER A 19 -6.73 -2.43 4.03
CA SER A 19 -7.96 -2.73 4.79
C SER A 19 -7.63 -3.32 6.16
N TYR A 20 -6.69 -4.28 6.20
CA TYR A 20 -6.21 -4.86 7.44
C TYR A 20 -5.48 -3.82 8.30
N GLN A 21 -4.65 -2.96 7.72
CA GLN A 21 -3.93 -1.91 8.46
C GLN A 21 -4.90 -0.93 9.14
N VAL A 22 -5.99 -0.55 8.48
CA VAL A 22 -7.03 0.30 9.08
C VAL A 22 -7.70 -0.40 10.26
N ALA A 23 -8.12 -1.66 10.10
CA ALA A 23 -8.73 -2.42 11.19
C ALA A 23 -7.76 -2.58 12.38
N ALA A 24 -6.51 -2.94 12.11
CA ALA A 24 -5.46 -3.07 13.11
C ALA A 24 -5.14 -1.75 13.83
N ALA A 25 -5.17 -0.62 13.11
CA ALA A 25 -4.97 0.69 13.71
C ALA A 25 -6.11 1.04 14.68
N ILE A 26 -7.37 0.75 14.29
CA ILE A 26 -8.55 0.94 15.15
C ILE A 26 -8.42 0.09 16.42
N GLU A 27 -8.10 -1.20 16.29
CA GLU A 27 -7.86 -2.07 17.45
C GLU A 27 -6.71 -1.58 18.34
N GLY A 28 -5.67 -1.02 17.74
CA GLY A 28 -4.53 -0.44 18.44
C GLY A 28 -4.90 0.76 19.34
N PHE A 29 -6.01 1.46 19.10
CA PHE A 29 -6.49 2.51 20.02
C PHE A 29 -7.02 1.92 21.33
N PHE A 30 -7.62 0.73 21.28
CA PHE A 30 -8.16 0.05 22.46
C PHE A 30 -7.07 -0.76 23.19
N TRP A 31 -6.16 -1.40 22.45
CA TRP A 31 -5.06 -2.19 23.00
C TRP A 31 -3.70 -1.66 22.51
N PRO A 32 -3.23 -0.52 23.03
CA PRO A 32 -1.99 0.11 22.58
C PRO A 32 -0.76 -0.77 22.89
N LYS A 33 -0.22 -1.44 21.87
CA LYS A 33 0.97 -2.30 22.01
C LYS A 33 1.95 -2.15 20.84
N ILE A 34 3.22 -1.87 21.17
CA ILE A 34 4.34 -1.97 20.24
C ILE A 34 4.60 -3.45 19.91
N PHE A 35 4.94 -3.76 18.67
CA PHE A 35 5.29 -5.13 18.30
C PHE A 35 6.49 -5.67 19.09
N TRP A 36 7.53 -4.84 19.24
CA TRP A 36 8.78 -5.13 19.94
C TRP A 36 8.72 -5.07 21.47
N ASP A 37 7.51 -5.00 22.05
CA ASP A 37 7.29 -4.86 23.49
C ASP A 37 7.84 -6.07 24.30
N PHE A 38 8.12 -7.20 23.64
CA PHE A 38 8.80 -8.36 24.23
C PHE A 38 10.33 -8.19 24.35
N LEU A 39 10.94 -7.30 23.56
CA LEU A 39 12.39 -7.08 23.51
C LEU A 39 12.77 -5.78 24.23
N THR A 40 11.96 -4.72 24.11
CA THR A 40 12.23 -3.42 24.73
C THR A 40 10.94 -2.66 25.05
N LYS A 41 10.98 -1.84 26.11
CA LYS A 41 9.88 -0.94 26.52
C LYS A 41 10.12 0.52 26.13
N THR A 42 11.29 0.85 25.59
CA THR A 42 11.68 2.24 25.29
C THR A 42 10.77 2.91 24.24
N MET A 43 10.10 2.11 23.41
CA MET A 43 9.22 2.61 22.33
C MET A 43 7.74 2.77 22.74
N ASP A 44 7.37 2.46 23.98
CA ASP A 44 5.98 2.54 24.44
C ASP A 44 5.37 3.93 24.28
N GLY A 45 6.22 4.97 24.37
CA GLY A 45 5.83 6.38 24.18
C GLY A 45 5.18 6.67 22.81
N ALA A 46 5.42 5.84 21.80
CA ALA A 46 4.82 6.01 20.47
C ALA A 46 3.34 5.54 20.41
N VAL A 47 2.88 4.77 21.39
CA VAL A 47 1.57 4.10 21.37
C VAL A 47 0.71 4.50 22.56
N LYS A 48 1.33 4.88 23.70
CA LYS A 48 0.69 5.41 24.92
C LYS A 48 1.63 6.40 25.63
N PRO A 49 1.13 7.46 26.28
CA PRO A 49 -0.28 7.81 26.45
C PRO A 49 -0.91 8.43 25.19
N MET A 50 -0.11 8.94 24.25
CA MET A 50 -0.61 9.49 22.99
C MET A 50 -0.55 8.43 21.88
N PRO A 51 -1.65 8.18 21.14
CA PRO A 51 -1.73 7.13 20.13
C PRO A 51 -1.14 7.58 18.78
N ILE A 52 0.14 7.97 18.78
CA ILE A 52 0.83 8.52 17.60
C ILE A 52 0.92 7.44 16.51
N LEU A 53 1.37 6.24 16.87
CA LEU A 53 1.59 5.16 15.92
C LEU A 53 0.27 4.62 15.31
N GLN A 54 -0.80 4.57 16.09
CA GLN A 54 -2.13 4.20 15.61
C GLN A 54 -2.66 5.22 14.62
N THR A 55 -2.47 6.52 14.92
CA THR A 55 -2.87 7.61 14.03
C THR A 55 -2.12 7.53 12.70
N ILE A 56 -0.80 7.31 12.73
CA ILE A 56 0.01 7.14 11.51
C ILE A 56 -0.48 5.94 10.70
N ASN A 57 -0.69 4.77 11.33
CA ASN A 57 -1.17 3.57 10.66
C ASN A 57 -2.57 3.75 10.06
N LEU A 58 -3.45 4.44 10.77
CA LEU A 58 -4.80 4.74 10.28
C LEU A 58 -4.74 5.63 9.04
N VAL A 59 -3.96 6.71 9.09
CA VAL A 59 -3.78 7.63 7.96
C VAL A 59 -3.15 6.91 6.76
N PHE A 60 -2.11 6.12 6.98
CA PHE A 60 -1.44 5.38 5.90
C PHE A 60 -2.34 4.31 5.28
N GLY A 61 -3.09 3.57 6.09
CA GLY A 61 -4.05 2.59 5.60
C GLY A 61 -5.16 3.23 4.75
N LEU A 62 -5.75 4.33 5.23
CA LEU A 62 -6.76 5.09 4.47
C LEU A 62 -6.18 5.68 3.18
N TRP A 63 -4.96 6.20 3.23
CA TRP A 63 -4.26 6.73 2.06
C TRP A 63 -4.02 5.65 1.01
N LEU A 64 -3.55 4.46 1.40
CA LEU A 64 -3.34 3.33 0.49
C LEU A 64 -4.66 2.87 -0.13
N LEU A 65 -5.75 2.78 0.64
CA LEU A 65 -7.08 2.47 0.10
C LEU A 65 -7.52 3.51 -0.94
N ALA A 66 -7.36 4.79 -0.62
CA ALA A 66 -7.73 5.89 -1.52
C ALA A 66 -6.89 5.90 -2.81
N TRP A 67 -5.60 5.55 -2.72
CA TRP A 67 -4.69 5.51 -3.86
C TRP A 67 -4.91 4.28 -4.74
N GLU A 68 -5.19 3.11 -4.16
CA GLU A 68 -5.32 1.86 -4.90
C GLU A 68 -6.73 1.54 -5.38
N TRP A 69 -7.77 2.04 -4.72
CA TRP A 69 -9.17 1.95 -5.19
C TRP A 69 -9.57 3.20 -6.02
N PRO A 70 -8.61 3.84 -6.69
CA PRO A 70 -8.55 5.30 -6.93
C PRO A 70 -9.88 6.03 -6.76
N LEU A 71 -10.02 6.76 -5.64
CA LEU A 71 -11.13 7.68 -5.46
C LEU A 71 -11.19 8.66 -6.64
N GLY A 72 -12.39 9.07 -7.06
CA GLY A 72 -12.58 9.86 -8.28
C GLY A 72 -11.70 11.11 -8.39
N PHE A 73 -11.33 11.72 -7.26
CA PHE A 73 -10.42 12.87 -7.20
C PHE A 73 -8.94 12.54 -7.47
N ILE A 74 -8.51 11.31 -7.21
CA ILE A 74 -7.12 10.84 -7.38
C ILE A 74 -6.98 10.07 -8.71
N ALA A 75 -8.08 9.49 -9.20
CA ALA A 75 -8.14 8.72 -10.43
C ALA A 75 -7.55 9.50 -11.62
N GLY A 76 -6.56 8.91 -12.28
CA GLY A 76 -5.95 9.49 -13.48
C GLY A 76 -4.88 10.56 -13.23
N THR A 77 -4.57 10.94 -11.99
CA THR A 77 -3.42 11.81 -11.68
C THR A 77 -2.08 11.14 -12.02
N VAL A 78 -1.00 11.91 -12.16
CA VAL A 78 0.35 11.37 -12.41
C VAL A 78 0.81 10.47 -11.26
N ILE A 79 0.51 10.90 -10.02
CA ILE A 79 0.82 10.13 -8.80
C ILE A 79 0.02 8.82 -8.77
N HIS A 80 -1.25 8.83 -9.18
CA HIS A 80 -2.03 7.60 -9.30
C HIS A 80 -1.41 6.58 -10.27
N ARG A 81 -0.80 7.05 -11.37
CA ARG A 81 -0.26 6.18 -12.41
C ARG A 81 1.18 5.70 -12.15
N SER A 82 1.91 6.35 -11.24
CA SER A 82 3.31 6.03 -10.98
C SER A 82 3.46 4.79 -10.09
N ILE A 83 4.21 3.81 -10.59
CA ILE A 83 4.61 2.65 -9.77
C ILE A 83 5.78 3.06 -8.87
N GLU A 84 6.65 3.95 -9.32
CA GLU A 84 7.79 4.49 -8.57
C GLU A 84 7.33 5.16 -7.28
N ALA A 85 6.26 5.95 -7.33
CA ALA A 85 5.68 6.58 -6.16
C ALA A 85 5.18 5.54 -5.13
N ARG A 86 4.68 4.39 -5.58
CA ARG A 86 4.28 3.27 -4.70
C ARG A 86 5.50 2.58 -4.10
N LEU A 87 6.53 2.35 -4.91
CA LEU A 87 7.79 1.76 -4.47
C LEU A 87 8.48 2.61 -3.39
N ALA A 88 8.30 3.94 -3.43
CA ALA A 88 8.80 4.84 -2.40
C ALA A 88 7.91 4.86 -1.14
N PHE A 89 6.59 4.83 -1.29
CA PHE A 89 5.66 4.97 -0.16
C PHE A 89 5.44 3.68 0.64
N LEU A 90 5.31 2.53 -0.04
CA LEU A 90 5.02 1.24 0.59
C LEU A 90 6.05 0.83 1.67
N PRO A 91 7.37 1.04 1.51
CA PRO A 91 8.32 0.76 2.59
C PRO A 91 8.08 1.57 3.85
N MET A 92 7.70 2.86 3.72
CA MET A 92 7.38 3.72 4.86
C MET A 92 6.11 3.24 5.58
N SER A 93 5.10 2.85 4.82
CA SER A 93 3.85 2.33 5.38
C SER A 93 4.05 0.96 6.04
N ALA A 94 4.81 0.06 5.42
CA ALA A 94 5.17 -1.23 6.00
C ALA A 94 5.98 -1.07 7.30
N LEU A 95 6.89 -0.09 7.36
CA LEU A 95 7.63 0.24 8.58
C LEU A 95 6.72 0.74 9.70
N ALA A 96 5.76 1.62 9.41
CA ALA A 96 4.78 2.05 10.40
C ALA A 96 3.91 0.87 10.90
N ALA A 97 3.53 -0.03 9.99
CA ALA A 97 2.72 -1.20 10.31
C ALA A 97 3.47 -2.24 11.15
N ILE A 98 4.75 -2.50 10.89
CA ILE A 98 5.50 -3.52 11.65
C ILE A 98 5.77 -3.08 13.10
N LEU A 99 5.77 -1.77 13.38
CA LEU A 99 5.97 -1.25 14.74
C LEU A 99 4.73 -1.44 15.62
N LEU A 100 3.53 -1.48 15.03
CA LEU A 100 2.27 -1.68 15.76
C LEU A 100 1.95 -3.17 15.82
N TYR A 101 1.74 -3.71 17.03
CA TYR A 101 1.56 -5.16 17.23
C TYR A 101 0.42 -5.75 16.40
N GLN A 102 -0.70 -5.04 16.28
CA GLN A 102 -1.87 -5.50 15.53
C GLN A 102 -1.65 -5.47 14.01
N ALA A 103 -0.74 -4.62 13.51
CA ALA A 103 -0.58 -4.34 12.08
C ALA A 103 0.58 -5.13 11.42
N THR A 104 1.24 -6.04 12.13
CA THR A 104 2.35 -6.84 11.57
C THR A 104 1.95 -7.61 10.31
N ASN A 105 0.75 -8.18 10.27
CA ASN A 105 0.26 -8.88 9.07
C ASN A 105 0.10 -7.92 7.88
N ALA A 106 -0.40 -6.70 8.10
CA ALA A 106 -0.44 -5.68 7.04
C ALA A 106 0.96 -5.32 6.54
N ALA A 107 1.96 -5.23 7.42
CA ALA A 107 3.34 -4.98 7.01
C ALA A 107 3.87 -6.09 6.08
N ILE A 108 3.63 -7.36 6.43
CA ILE A 108 4.04 -8.52 5.62
C ILE A 108 3.37 -8.46 4.24
N TYR A 109 2.05 -8.24 4.18
CA TYR A 109 1.35 -8.15 2.91
C TYR A 109 1.78 -6.93 2.09
N GLN A 110 2.09 -5.80 2.72
CA GLN A 110 2.65 -4.64 2.01
C GLN A 110 4.03 -4.92 1.42
N MET A 111 4.88 -5.66 2.11
CA MET A 111 6.19 -6.10 1.58
C MET A 111 6.05 -7.05 0.39
N ILE A 112 5.08 -7.97 0.44
CA ILE A 112 4.76 -8.84 -0.70
C ILE A 112 4.26 -8.00 -1.88
N GLY A 113 3.30 -7.09 -1.65
CA GLY A 113 2.79 -6.21 -2.69
C GLY A 113 3.86 -5.29 -3.28
N LEU A 114 4.80 -4.81 -2.45
CA LEU A 114 5.99 -4.05 -2.89
C LEU A 114 6.86 -4.89 -3.83
N ALA A 115 7.14 -6.14 -3.49
CA ALA A 115 7.94 -7.03 -4.35
C ALA A 115 7.24 -7.28 -5.69
N VAL A 116 5.91 -7.47 -5.69
CA VAL A 116 5.13 -7.62 -6.93
C VAL A 116 5.11 -6.33 -7.75
N TYR A 117 4.99 -5.16 -7.11
CA TYR A 117 5.08 -3.87 -7.79
C TYR A 117 6.47 -3.64 -8.40
N PHE A 118 7.53 -4.04 -7.69
CA PHE A 118 8.88 -3.95 -8.20
C PHE A 118 9.08 -4.86 -9.41
N TRP A 119 8.52 -6.07 -9.37
CA TRP A 119 8.50 -6.95 -10.53
C TRP A 119 7.73 -6.31 -11.71
N ALA A 120 6.54 -5.78 -11.47
CA ALA A 120 5.77 -5.06 -12.50
C ALA A 120 6.57 -3.89 -13.11
N TYR A 121 7.28 -3.12 -12.29
CA TYR A 121 8.15 -2.03 -12.71
C TYR A 121 9.31 -2.53 -13.60
N SER A 122 9.97 -3.62 -13.19
CA SER A 122 11.08 -4.20 -13.96
C SER A 122 10.69 -4.69 -15.37
N GLU A 123 9.41 -5.07 -15.57
CA GLU A 123 8.87 -5.46 -16.87
C GLU A 123 8.23 -4.31 -17.67
N GLY A 124 8.30 -3.08 -17.15
CA GLY A 124 7.71 -1.89 -17.78
C GLY A 124 6.18 -1.93 -17.83
N GLU A 125 5.52 -2.59 -16.87
CA GLU A 125 4.06 -2.47 -16.72
C GLU A 125 3.69 -1.04 -16.28
N SER A 126 2.51 -0.58 -16.70
CA SER A 126 2.00 0.74 -16.33
C SER A 126 0.63 0.62 -15.69
N VAL A 127 0.31 1.57 -14.80
CA VAL A 127 -1.00 1.69 -14.18
C VAL A 127 -1.92 2.46 -15.13
N CYS A 128 -3.02 1.83 -15.53
CA CYS A 128 -4.01 2.47 -16.38
C CYS A 128 -4.73 3.61 -15.64
N ALA A 129 -5.09 4.66 -16.40
CA ALA A 129 -5.82 5.80 -15.85
C ALA A 129 -7.21 5.39 -15.33
N ARG A 130 -7.86 4.45 -16.02
CA ARG A 130 -9.10 3.82 -15.57
C ARG A 130 -8.75 2.58 -14.73
N PRO A 131 -9.26 2.47 -13.50
CA PRO A 131 -9.01 1.30 -12.67
C PRO A 131 -9.50 0.02 -13.36
N TRP A 132 -8.77 -1.07 -13.17
CA TRP A 132 -9.11 -2.42 -13.66
C TRP A 132 -9.17 -2.57 -15.19
N THR A 133 -8.65 -1.60 -15.93
CA THR A 133 -8.59 -1.66 -17.40
C THR A 133 -7.24 -2.16 -17.89
N LEU A 134 -7.25 -2.82 -19.04
CA LEU A 134 -6.04 -3.18 -19.77
C LEU A 134 -5.52 -1.98 -20.56
N PRO A 135 -4.18 -1.83 -20.72
CA PRO A 135 -3.62 -0.80 -21.57
C PRO A 135 -4.09 -1.02 -23.02
N ALA A 136 -4.55 0.05 -23.66
CA ALA A 136 -4.96 0.01 -25.05
C ALA A 136 -3.77 -0.45 -25.93
N ARG A 137 -4.01 -1.43 -26.80
CA ARG A 137 -3.01 -1.87 -27.78
C ARG A 137 -2.63 -0.66 -28.64
N ARG A 138 -1.36 -0.29 -28.71
CA ARG A 138 -0.89 0.72 -29.69
C ARG A 138 -1.22 0.16 -31.08
N ILE A 139 -2.27 0.67 -31.70
CA ILE A 139 -2.52 0.44 -33.12
C ILE A 139 -1.50 1.34 -33.82
N HIS A 140 -0.44 0.74 -34.37
CA HIS A 140 0.39 1.46 -35.33
C HIS A 140 -0.54 1.84 -36.48
N LYS A 141 -0.87 3.13 -36.60
CA LYS A 141 -1.37 3.65 -37.87
C LYS A 141 -0.20 3.46 -38.85
N ALA A 142 -0.30 2.45 -39.70
CA ALA A 142 0.49 2.38 -40.91
C ALA A 142 0.08 3.61 -41.72
N ASN A 143 0.98 4.58 -41.84
CA ASN A 143 0.79 5.70 -42.73
C ASN A 143 0.79 5.12 -44.16
N ALA A 144 -0.37 5.14 -44.80
CA ALA A 144 -0.55 4.97 -46.23
C ALA A 144 -0.37 6.33 -46.92
#